data_AF-A0A6A6MRJ6-F1
#
_entry.id   AF-A0A6A6MRJ6-F1
#
_cell.length_a   1.000
_cell.length_b   1.000
_cell.length_c   1.000
_cell.angle_alpha   90.00
_cell.angle_beta   90.00
_cell.angle_gamma   90.00
#
_symmetry.space_group_name_H-M   'P 1'
#
loop_
_entity.id
_entity.type
_entity.pdbx_description
1 polymer ?
#
loop_
_entity_poly.entity_id
_entity_poly.type
_entity_poly.pdbx_seq_one_letter_code
_entity_poly.pdbx_strand_id
1 'polypeptide(L)'
;MIMFSAKGNKIKTSSPSPSSAETIANNDDLLTEILLRLPIKSLLKFKCVSKHWLSLISDPLFYLCLNPSNSPCALMVHKWPRLDNPEFDFIKLGSNHSVPPFKTLNFINDASVIKIIQSCNGLLLCNSFSKNSRKLNYYVYNPTTKQRKILPALSQAGKTYGLYLAFDPRKSPYYKVICVRQCDMSQSAYRIQIYSPETGCWRVSSTATFILPLGIGFHGGVFWNDSIHWYTDAGPSIRFDINQEKVKKMPMPSMPDGCYRRRVAYFGESRGHLCLVEIHSRSSTQFNVCEMERDHSGWSVKYRVNLDGVVSAFPGMIKSYLNPSMLNYYVYQIMGIEREETNEGDYLVLHIPAQIVRYNLKDGSFRKLCDFAPNYKREDASNFGYCNAYEYIQSLACV
;
A
#
# COMPACT_ATOMS: atom_id res chain seq x y z
N MET A 1 35.86 83.45 26.71
CA MET A 1 34.41 83.28 26.50
C MET A 1 34.18 81.99 25.73
N ILE A 2 33.83 80.94 26.48
CA ILE A 2 33.02 79.76 26.16
C ILE A 2 33.33 78.96 24.87
N MET A 3 33.99 77.81 25.06
CA MET A 3 33.94 76.65 24.17
C MET A 3 32.71 75.82 24.54
N PHE A 4 31.75 75.66 23.63
CA PHE A 4 30.61 74.73 23.81
C PHE A 4 31.01 73.32 23.37
N SER A 5 31.04 72.39 24.33
CA SER A 5 31.11 70.95 24.09
C SER A 5 29.71 70.42 23.79
N ALA A 6 29.48 69.92 22.58
CA ALA A 6 28.26 69.21 22.23
C ALA A 6 28.38 67.73 22.65
N LYS A 7 27.83 67.38 23.82
CA LYS A 7 27.56 65.98 24.19
C LYS A 7 26.33 65.50 23.43
N GLY A 8 26.53 64.70 22.39
CA GLY A 8 25.46 63.94 21.75
C GLY A 8 24.95 62.85 22.68
N ASN A 9 23.71 63.00 23.17
CA ASN A 9 22.98 61.93 23.83
C ASN A 9 22.61 60.86 22.79
N LYS A 10 23.33 59.74 22.78
CA LYS A 10 22.87 58.52 22.10
C LYS A 10 21.69 57.94 22.88
N ILE A 11 20.49 58.15 22.35
CA ILE A 11 19.29 57.43 22.76
C ILE A 11 19.54 55.94 22.50
N LYS A 12 19.70 55.14 23.56
CA LYS A 12 19.63 53.68 23.46
C LYS A 12 18.19 53.31 23.12
N THR A 13 17.92 53.07 21.84
CA THR A 13 16.69 52.42 21.42
C THR A 13 16.70 50.99 21.94
N SER A 14 15.84 50.70 22.92
CA SER A 14 15.53 49.33 23.32
C SER A 14 14.93 48.62 22.12
N SER A 15 15.54 47.53 21.66
CA SER A 15 14.94 46.65 20.65
C SER A 15 13.57 46.19 21.15
N PRO A 16 12.50 46.28 20.33
CA PRO A 16 11.19 45.81 20.74
C PRO A 16 11.26 44.31 21.05
N SER A 17 10.58 43.87 22.12
CA SER A 17 10.40 42.46 22.41
C SER A 17 9.75 41.78 21.19
N PRO A 18 10.24 40.60 20.77
CA PRO A 18 9.71 39.91 19.60
C PRO A 18 8.20 39.66 19.80
N SER A 19 7.45 39.77 18.71
CA SER A 19 6.01 39.47 18.76
C SER A 19 5.80 38.00 19.15
N SER A 20 4.62 37.65 19.69
CA SER A 20 4.32 36.23 19.99
C SER A 20 4.41 35.36 18.73
N ALA A 21 4.04 35.89 17.56
CA ALA A 21 4.17 35.20 16.28
C ALA A 21 5.64 34.94 15.91
N GLU A 22 6.52 35.92 16.15
CA GLU A 22 7.97 35.81 15.90
C GLU A 22 8.64 34.85 16.89
N THR A 23 8.20 34.85 18.15
CA THR A 23 8.66 33.89 19.16
C THR A 23 8.30 32.46 18.77
N ILE A 24 7.07 32.23 18.31
CA ILE A 24 6.60 30.92 17.85
C ILE A 24 7.34 30.51 16.56
N ALA A 25 7.45 31.42 15.59
CA ALA A 25 8.06 31.12 14.29
C ALA A 25 9.56 30.81 14.37
N ASN A 26 10.25 31.26 15.42
CA ASN A 26 11.65 30.98 15.69
C ASN A 26 11.88 29.81 16.66
N ASN A 27 10.82 29.10 17.08
CA ASN A 27 10.91 27.92 17.92
C ASN A 27 10.39 26.70 17.16
N ASP A 28 11.32 25.82 16.76
CA ASP A 28 11.03 24.65 15.95
C ASP A 28 10.01 23.71 16.59
N ASP A 29 10.05 23.53 17.92
CA ASP A 29 9.13 22.65 18.64
C ASP A 29 7.69 23.18 18.62
N LEU A 30 7.51 24.46 18.95
CA LEU A 30 6.19 25.12 18.93
C LEU A 30 5.62 25.18 17.53
N LEU A 31 6.45 25.51 16.54
CA LEU A 31 6.04 25.54 15.15
C LEU A 31 5.67 24.14 14.65
N THR A 32 6.44 23.12 15.00
CA THR A 32 6.16 21.72 14.66
C THR A 32 4.82 21.27 15.26
N GLU A 33 4.58 21.53 16.54
CA GLU A 33 3.30 21.21 17.21
C GLU A 33 2.09 21.88 16.55
N ILE A 34 2.25 23.13 16.07
CA ILE A 34 1.20 23.83 15.33
C ILE A 34 0.98 23.16 13.97
N LEU A 35 2.05 22.88 13.24
CA LEU A 35 1.98 22.27 11.90
C LEU A 35 1.38 20.86 11.94
N LEU A 36 1.71 20.04 12.95
CA LEU A 36 1.18 18.68 13.11
C LEU A 36 -0.34 18.63 13.27
N ARG A 37 -0.98 19.71 13.73
CA ARG A 37 -2.44 19.81 13.90
C ARG A 37 -3.17 20.17 12.60
N LEU A 38 -2.44 20.47 11.53
CA LEU A 38 -3.02 20.92 10.27
C LEU A 38 -3.28 19.76 9.32
N PRO A 39 -4.33 19.86 8.48
CA PRO A 39 -4.53 18.91 7.39
C PRO A 39 -3.33 18.88 6.44
N ILE A 40 -2.97 17.69 5.94
CA ILE A 40 -1.85 17.51 4.99
C ILE A 40 -1.93 18.46 3.78
N LYS A 41 -3.15 18.75 3.28
CA LYS A 41 -3.32 19.69 2.17
C LYS A 41 -2.84 21.11 2.50
N SER A 42 -3.00 21.55 3.74
CA SER A 42 -2.50 22.84 4.22
C SER A 42 -0.98 22.80 4.37
N LEU A 43 -0.45 21.72 4.95
CA LEU A 43 0.99 21.49 5.08
C LEU A 43 1.72 21.58 3.72
N LEU A 44 1.14 21.01 2.67
CA LEU A 44 1.71 21.10 1.32
C LEU A 44 1.83 22.53 0.80
N LYS A 45 0.86 23.41 1.12
CA LYS A 45 0.94 24.84 0.76
C LYS A 45 1.94 25.58 1.64
N PHE A 46 2.03 25.18 2.90
CA PHE A 46 2.86 25.81 3.91
C PHE A 46 4.37 25.57 3.70
N LYS A 47 4.72 24.53 2.96
CA LYS A 47 6.08 24.36 2.39
C LYS A 47 6.56 25.57 1.57
N CYS A 48 5.65 26.39 1.03
CA CYS A 48 6.02 27.58 0.25
C CYS A 48 6.16 28.87 1.07
N VAL A 49 5.83 28.85 2.37
CA VAL A 49 5.82 30.05 3.22
C VAL A 49 7.24 30.53 3.54
N SER A 50 8.14 29.62 3.89
CA SER A 50 9.55 29.92 4.15
C SER A 50 10.44 28.69 3.98
N LYS A 51 11.75 28.89 3.84
CA LYS A 51 12.74 27.78 3.82
C LYS A 51 12.74 26.99 5.12
N HIS A 52 12.50 27.66 6.25
CA HIS A 52 12.44 27.03 7.56
C HIS A 52 11.24 26.07 7.67
N TRP A 53 10.05 26.52 7.24
CA TRP A 53 8.84 25.70 7.21
C TRP A 53 8.98 24.53 6.22
N LEU A 54 9.58 24.77 5.05
CA LEU A 54 9.89 23.71 4.10
C LEU A 54 10.77 22.62 4.73
N SER A 55 11.80 23.03 5.49
CA SER A 55 12.71 22.12 6.18
C SER A 55 11.98 21.25 7.20
N LEU A 56 11.22 21.86 8.12
CA LEU A 56 10.47 21.14 9.15
C LEU A 56 9.46 20.14 8.54
N ILE A 57 8.63 20.59 7.59
CA ILE A 57 7.57 19.74 7.00
C ILE A 57 8.17 18.63 6.12
N SER A 58 9.42 18.77 5.66
CA SER A 58 10.09 17.76 4.84
C SER A 58 10.97 16.81 5.66
N ASP A 59 11.10 17.03 6.97
CA ASP A 59 11.81 16.14 7.87
C ASP A 59 11.07 14.79 8.00
N PRO A 60 11.74 13.64 7.83
CA PRO A 60 11.15 12.33 8.11
C PRO A 60 10.54 12.20 9.52
N LEU A 61 11.14 12.85 10.53
CA LEU A 61 10.62 12.88 11.91
C LEU A 61 9.27 13.59 11.98
N PHE A 62 9.07 14.64 11.18
CA PHE A 62 7.78 15.32 11.10
C PHE A 62 6.68 14.38 10.58
N TYR A 63 6.98 13.57 9.55
CA TYR A 63 6.03 12.56 9.05
C TYR A 63 5.71 11.50 10.10
N LEU A 64 6.73 11.05 10.85
CA LEU A 64 6.56 10.11 11.96
C LEU A 64 5.64 10.67 13.04
N CYS A 65 5.75 11.95 13.39
CA CYS A 65 4.84 12.59 14.33
C CYS A 65 3.44 12.77 13.75
N LEU A 66 3.33 13.07 12.44
CA LEU A 66 2.05 13.31 11.76
C LEU A 66 1.22 12.03 11.60
N ASN A 67 1.88 10.90 11.34
CA ASN A 67 1.22 9.60 11.18
C ASN A 67 2.03 8.48 11.89
N PRO A 68 2.01 8.44 13.24
CA PRO A 68 2.86 7.53 14.02
C PRO A 68 2.63 6.05 13.70
N SER A 69 1.37 5.67 13.48
CA SER A 69 0.98 4.30 13.16
C SER A 69 1.11 3.95 11.68
N ASN A 70 1.35 4.97 10.83
CA ASN A 70 1.40 4.84 9.37
C ASN A 70 0.17 4.08 8.81
N SER A 71 -0.99 4.30 9.43
CA SER A 71 -2.20 3.53 9.14
C SER A 71 -2.87 3.99 7.84
N PRO A 72 -3.43 3.07 7.04
CA PRO A 72 -4.26 3.43 5.91
C PRO A 72 -5.53 4.15 6.39
N CYS A 73 -5.86 5.25 5.73
CA CYS A 73 -7.09 6.01 6.00
C CYS A 73 -8.29 5.43 5.23
N ALA A 74 -8.02 4.70 4.15
CA ALA A 74 -9.04 4.06 3.34
C ALA A 74 -8.46 2.90 2.52
N LEU A 75 -9.33 1.99 2.07
CA LEU A 75 -9.06 1.11 0.94
C LEU A 75 -9.64 1.71 -0.33
N MET A 76 -8.79 1.83 -1.34
CA MET A 76 -9.14 2.31 -2.66
C MET A 76 -9.47 1.11 -3.56
N VAL A 77 -10.72 1.04 -4.00
CA VAL A 77 -11.25 -0.13 -4.69
C VAL A 77 -11.72 0.24 -6.08
N HIS A 78 -11.29 -0.57 -7.05
CA HIS A 78 -11.58 -0.35 -8.45
C HIS A 78 -13.05 -0.66 -8.80
N LYS A 79 -13.74 0.30 -9.43
CA LYS A 79 -15.08 0.08 -10.01
C LYS A 79 -15.00 -0.68 -11.32
N TRP A 80 -15.55 -1.89 -11.35
CA TRP A 80 -15.79 -2.63 -12.60
C TRP A 80 -17.08 -2.14 -13.30
N PRO A 81 -17.20 -2.17 -14.66
CA PRO A 81 -16.28 -2.66 -15.68
C PRO A 81 -15.68 -1.54 -16.56
N ARG A 82 -15.47 -0.32 -16.05
CA ARG A 82 -15.05 0.82 -16.89
C ARG A 82 -13.59 0.67 -17.33
N LEU A 83 -13.39 0.06 -18.50
CA LEU A 83 -12.06 -0.22 -19.08
C LEU A 83 -11.34 1.05 -19.55
N ASP A 84 -12.05 2.13 -19.85
CA ASP A 84 -11.47 3.31 -20.48
C ASP A 84 -11.07 4.42 -19.49
N ASN A 85 -11.57 4.38 -18.25
CA ASN A 85 -11.08 5.20 -17.13
C ASN A 85 -11.52 4.60 -15.79
N PRO A 86 -10.60 3.95 -15.04
CA PRO A 86 -10.96 3.29 -13.81
C PRO A 86 -11.32 4.32 -12.73
N GLU A 87 -12.57 4.23 -12.27
CA GLU A 87 -13.03 4.95 -11.10
C GLU A 87 -12.77 4.15 -9.83
N PHE A 88 -12.56 4.87 -8.73
CA PHE A 88 -12.29 4.29 -7.42
C PHE A 88 -13.36 4.69 -6.41
N ASP A 89 -13.82 3.71 -5.64
CA ASP A 89 -14.47 3.95 -4.36
C ASP A 89 -13.43 3.90 -3.24
N PHE A 90 -13.69 4.66 -2.19
CA PHE A 90 -12.84 4.71 -1.00
C PHE A 90 -13.66 4.20 0.19
N ILE A 91 -13.28 3.03 0.68
CA ILE A 91 -13.83 2.44 1.89
C ILE A 91 -13.04 3.04 3.03
N LYS A 92 -13.68 3.85 3.87
CA LYS A 92 -13.02 4.48 5.00
C LYS A 92 -12.60 3.41 6.01
N LEU A 93 -11.35 3.51 6.46
CA LEU A 93 -10.80 2.73 7.56
C LEU A 93 -10.60 3.67 8.76
N GLY A 94 -11.01 3.24 9.95
CA GLY A 94 -10.97 4.05 11.18
C GLY A 94 -11.91 5.26 11.23
N SER A 95 -11.68 6.12 12.22
CA SER A 95 -12.52 7.28 12.58
C SER A 95 -12.23 8.57 11.80
N ASN A 96 -11.15 8.61 11.01
CA ASN A 96 -10.75 9.84 10.31
C ASN A 96 -11.64 10.13 9.10
N HIS A 97 -12.41 11.21 9.19
CA HIS A 97 -13.31 11.69 8.15
C HIS A 97 -12.58 12.38 6.99
N SER A 98 -11.68 11.69 6.30
CA SER A 98 -11.13 12.22 5.05
C SER A 98 -12.09 11.94 3.88
N VAL A 99 -12.36 12.97 3.09
CA VAL A 99 -13.14 12.87 1.83
C VAL A 99 -12.28 12.16 0.79
N PRO A 100 -12.86 11.28 -0.06
CA PRO A 100 -12.15 10.65 -1.16
C PRO A 100 -11.33 11.70 -1.94
N PRO A 101 -9.99 11.55 -1.99
CA PRO A 101 -9.10 12.59 -2.54
C PRO A 101 -9.26 12.77 -4.06
N PHE A 102 -9.74 11.74 -4.75
CA PHE A 102 -9.97 11.71 -6.20
C PHE A 102 -10.97 10.60 -6.53
N LYS A 103 -11.49 10.58 -7.76
CA LYS A 103 -12.30 9.47 -8.29
C LYS A 103 -11.57 8.66 -9.34
N THR A 104 -10.62 9.26 -10.06
CA THR A 104 -9.82 8.63 -11.11
C THR A 104 -8.37 9.09 -11.00
N LEU A 105 -7.45 8.33 -11.60
CA LEU A 105 -6.05 8.73 -11.73
C LEU A 105 -5.83 9.39 -13.10
N ASN A 106 -5.82 10.72 -13.15
CA ASN A 106 -5.62 11.50 -14.38
C ASN A 106 -4.31 12.30 -14.33
N PHE A 107 -3.19 11.64 -14.03
CA PHE A 107 -1.88 12.30 -13.98
C PHE A 107 -1.11 12.25 -15.31
N ILE A 108 -1.73 11.68 -16.36
CA ILE A 108 -1.22 11.66 -17.73
C ILE A 108 -2.23 12.42 -18.59
N ASN A 109 -1.73 13.27 -19.50
CA ASN A 109 -2.55 14.15 -20.35
C ASN A 109 -2.95 13.49 -21.69
N ASP A 110 -2.81 12.18 -21.83
CA ASP A 110 -3.17 11.43 -23.03
C ASP A 110 -4.33 10.46 -22.74
N ALA A 111 -4.84 9.79 -23.78
CA ALA A 111 -5.95 8.85 -23.66
C ALA A 111 -5.56 7.48 -23.05
N SER A 112 -4.41 7.38 -22.37
CA SER A 112 -3.98 6.13 -21.75
C SER A 112 -4.73 5.83 -20.46
N VAL A 113 -5.04 4.56 -20.27
CA VAL A 113 -5.65 4.04 -19.05
C VAL A 113 -4.56 3.76 -18.03
N ILE A 114 -4.70 4.27 -16.81
CA ILE A 114 -3.76 4.04 -15.71
C ILE A 114 -4.26 2.89 -14.85
N LYS A 115 -3.44 1.86 -14.68
CA LYS A 115 -3.70 0.74 -13.77
C LYS A 115 -2.72 0.78 -12.60
N ILE A 116 -3.25 0.61 -11.40
CA ILE A 116 -2.44 0.45 -10.18
C ILE A 116 -1.93 -0.98 -10.13
N ILE A 117 -0.64 -1.12 -9.86
CA ILE A 117 0.04 -2.40 -9.64
C ILE A 117 0.08 -2.67 -8.14
N GLN A 118 0.51 -1.68 -7.35
CA GLN A 118 0.71 -1.82 -5.92
C GLN A 118 0.58 -0.46 -5.21
N SER A 119 0.10 -0.48 -3.97
CA SER A 119 0.25 0.60 -2.99
C SER A 119 1.31 0.23 -1.96
N CYS A 120 2.13 1.19 -1.54
CA CYS A 120 3.13 1.00 -0.49
C CYS A 120 3.36 2.33 0.24
N ASN A 121 2.95 2.42 1.49
CA ASN A 121 3.19 3.57 2.38
C ASN A 121 2.87 4.94 1.75
N GLY A 122 1.71 5.01 1.10
CA GLY A 122 1.17 6.24 0.50
C GLY A 122 1.68 6.55 -0.91
N LEU A 123 2.54 5.70 -1.48
CA LEU A 123 2.93 5.75 -2.88
C LEU A 123 2.22 4.65 -3.67
N LEU A 124 1.93 4.95 -4.94
CA LEU A 124 1.33 4.02 -5.90
C LEU A 124 2.33 3.70 -7.00
N LEU A 125 2.52 2.42 -7.28
CA LEU A 125 3.16 1.94 -8.48
C LEU A 125 2.09 1.66 -9.53
N CYS A 126 2.18 2.32 -10.68
CA CYS A 126 1.20 2.25 -11.75
C CYS A 126 1.85 1.88 -13.09
N ASN A 127 1.05 1.38 -14.03
CA ASN A 127 1.40 1.40 -15.44
C ASN A 127 0.30 2.07 -16.27
N SER A 128 0.66 2.53 -17.46
CA SER A 128 -0.28 3.09 -18.42
C SER A 128 -0.36 2.24 -19.68
N PHE A 129 -1.57 2.01 -20.17
CA PHE A 129 -1.82 1.33 -21.44
C PHE A 129 -2.59 2.26 -22.39
N SER A 130 -2.13 2.37 -23.62
CA SER A 130 -2.81 3.12 -24.68
C SER A 130 -3.33 2.16 -25.74
N LYS A 131 -4.57 2.33 -26.20
CA LYS A 131 -5.11 1.55 -27.33
C LYS A 131 -4.27 1.75 -28.61
N ASN A 132 -3.62 2.90 -28.74
CA ASN A 132 -2.87 3.30 -29.92
C ASN A 132 -1.36 2.97 -29.82
N SER A 133 -0.88 2.44 -28.68
CA SER A 133 0.54 2.15 -28.50
C SER A 133 0.74 0.90 -27.63
N ARG A 134 1.60 -0.01 -28.10
CA ARG A 134 2.04 -1.17 -27.30
C ARG A 134 3.07 -0.81 -26.23
N LYS A 135 3.47 0.47 -26.12
CA LYS A 135 4.46 0.91 -25.13
C LYS A 135 3.82 0.97 -23.75
N LEU A 136 4.32 0.14 -22.85
CA LEU A 136 3.96 0.16 -21.44
C LEU A 136 4.90 1.10 -20.69
N ASN A 137 4.37 2.16 -20.10
CA ASN A 137 5.12 3.03 -19.20
C ASN A 137 4.77 2.70 -17.76
N TYR A 138 5.76 2.82 -16.88
CA TYR A 138 5.59 2.63 -15.43
C TYR A 138 5.79 3.94 -14.70
N TYR A 139 5.04 4.14 -13.62
CA TYR A 139 5.06 5.35 -12.83
C TYR A 139 5.08 5.03 -11.35
N VAL A 140 5.83 5.82 -10.60
CA VAL A 140 5.56 6.01 -9.17
C VAL A 140 4.76 7.29 -9.03
N TYR A 141 3.70 7.25 -8.24
CA TYR A 141 2.75 8.34 -8.08
C TYR A 141 2.41 8.54 -6.61
N ASN A 142 2.52 9.77 -6.13
CA ASN A 142 1.99 10.15 -4.82
C ASN A 142 0.62 10.83 -5.03
N PRO A 143 -0.50 10.16 -4.70
CA PRO A 143 -1.84 10.74 -4.83
C PRO A 143 -2.10 11.96 -3.95
N THR A 144 -1.35 12.12 -2.87
CA THR A 144 -1.51 13.21 -1.90
C THR A 144 -0.87 14.49 -2.41
N THR A 145 0.36 14.40 -2.92
CA THR A 145 1.11 15.56 -3.48
C THR A 145 0.84 15.76 -4.96
N LYS A 146 0.21 14.78 -5.62
CA LYS A 146 0.02 14.69 -7.08
C LYS A 146 1.33 14.66 -7.88
N GLN A 147 2.46 14.43 -7.21
CA GLN A 147 3.75 14.27 -7.87
C GLN A 147 3.85 12.88 -8.50
N ARG A 148 4.53 12.81 -9.63
CA ARG A 148 4.74 11.58 -10.38
C ARG A 148 6.16 11.49 -10.92
N LYS A 149 6.65 10.26 -11.01
CA LYS A 149 7.90 9.94 -11.69
C LYS A 149 7.62 8.88 -12.73
N ILE A 150 7.98 9.16 -13.98
CA ILE A 150 8.06 8.13 -15.01
C ILE A 150 9.33 7.30 -14.79
N LEU A 151 9.19 5.98 -14.69
CA LEU A 151 10.33 5.10 -14.58
C LEU A 151 11.03 4.98 -15.94
N PRO A 152 12.37 4.90 -15.98
CA PRO A 152 13.09 4.67 -17.23
C PRO A 152 12.64 3.38 -17.89
N ALA A 153 12.71 3.33 -19.22
CA ALA A 153 12.37 2.12 -19.96
C ALA A 153 13.24 0.95 -19.50
N LEU A 154 12.60 -0.19 -19.24
CA LEU A 154 13.30 -1.45 -19.03
C LEU A 154 13.94 -1.88 -20.37
N SER A 155 15.15 -2.46 -20.33
CA SER A 155 15.80 -2.97 -21.55
C SER A 155 14.91 -3.96 -22.29
N GLN A 156 15.03 -4.11 -23.61
CA GLN A 156 14.17 -5.02 -24.37
C GLN A 156 14.50 -6.52 -24.17
N ALA A 157 15.70 -6.82 -23.66
CA ALA A 157 16.15 -8.20 -23.47
C ALA A 157 15.62 -8.84 -22.18
N GLY A 158 14.79 -9.88 -22.33
CA GLY A 158 14.24 -10.71 -21.25
C GLY A 158 12.83 -10.29 -20.81
N LYS A 159 12.01 -11.25 -20.37
CA LYS A 159 10.63 -11.01 -19.91
C LYS A 159 10.61 -10.38 -18.51
N THR A 160 9.74 -9.38 -18.31
CA THR A 160 9.47 -8.80 -16.99
C THR A 160 8.34 -9.57 -16.32
N TYR A 161 8.58 -10.06 -15.10
CA TYR A 161 7.59 -10.83 -14.33
C TYR A 161 6.78 -9.96 -13.37
N GLY A 162 7.40 -8.91 -12.83
CA GLY A 162 6.70 -7.97 -11.96
C GLY A 162 7.59 -6.82 -11.52
N LEU A 163 6.96 -5.72 -11.15
CA LEU A 163 7.57 -4.59 -10.48
C LEU A 163 6.91 -4.42 -9.11
N TYR A 164 7.71 -4.10 -8.11
CA TYR A 164 7.29 -4.03 -6.72
C TYR A 164 7.87 -2.79 -6.05
N LEU A 165 7.05 -2.08 -5.29
CA LEU A 165 7.42 -0.84 -4.63
C LEU A 165 7.93 -1.13 -3.23
N ALA A 166 9.14 -0.66 -2.91
CA ALA A 166 9.73 -0.72 -1.59
C ALA A 166 9.88 0.70 -1.05
N PHE A 167 9.12 1.04 -0.02
CA PHE A 167 9.15 2.37 0.57
C PHE A 167 8.77 2.28 2.03
N ASP A 168 9.65 2.72 2.94
CA ASP A 168 9.30 2.96 4.35
C ASP A 168 9.68 4.41 4.68
N PRO A 169 8.71 5.34 4.75
CA PRO A 169 8.97 6.75 5.01
C PRO A 169 9.64 6.99 6.38
N ARG A 170 9.58 6.01 7.29
CA ARG A 170 10.19 6.08 8.62
C ARG A 170 11.69 5.80 8.59
N LYS A 171 12.18 5.16 7.53
CA LYS A 171 13.60 4.79 7.36
C LYS A 171 14.31 5.65 6.33
N SER A 172 13.62 6.02 5.26
CA SER A 172 14.19 6.78 4.16
C SER A 172 13.11 7.61 3.45
N PRO A 173 13.43 8.84 3.02
CA PRO A 173 12.54 9.61 2.15
C PRO A 173 12.48 9.05 0.73
N TYR A 174 13.39 8.14 0.36
CA TYR A 174 13.51 7.57 -0.97
C TYR A 174 12.86 6.19 -1.07
N TYR A 175 12.03 6.01 -2.10
CA TYR A 175 11.51 4.71 -2.49
C TYR A 175 12.50 3.98 -3.40
N LYS A 176 12.34 2.66 -3.53
CA LYS A 176 13.00 1.85 -4.57
C LYS A 176 11.94 1.07 -5.33
N VAL A 177 12.19 0.78 -6.61
CA VAL A 177 11.33 -0.14 -7.38
C VAL A 177 12.14 -1.37 -7.73
N ILE A 178 11.63 -2.53 -7.34
CA ILE A 178 12.25 -3.84 -7.55
C ILE A 178 11.59 -4.47 -8.77
N CYS A 179 12.37 -4.78 -9.79
CA CYS A 179 11.91 -5.42 -11.01
C CYS A 179 12.51 -6.82 -11.12
N VAL A 180 11.63 -7.82 -11.27
CA VAL A 180 12.04 -9.21 -11.49
C VAL A 180 12.01 -9.51 -12.98
N ARG A 181 13.16 -9.92 -13.52
CA ARG A 181 13.32 -10.19 -14.95
C ARG A 181 13.93 -11.57 -15.19
N GLN A 182 13.50 -12.21 -16.26
CA GLN A 182 14.20 -13.39 -16.79
C GLN A 182 15.53 -12.95 -17.39
N CYS A 183 16.58 -13.76 -17.18
CA CYS A 183 17.86 -13.58 -17.86
C CYS A 183 17.76 -13.99 -19.34
N ASP A 184 17.16 -15.15 -19.61
CA ASP A 184 16.91 -15.70 -20.94
C ASP A 184 15.56 -16.44 -20.94
N MET A 185 14.81 -16.34 -22.05
CA MET A 185 13.53 -17.02 -22.26
C MET A 185 13.66 -18.55 -22.22
N SER A 186 14.83 -19.10 -22.52
CA SER A 186 15.09 -20.56 -22.50
C SER A 186 15.41 -21.10 -21.10
N GLN A 187 15.70 -20.24 -20.13
CA GLN A 187 16.20 -20.64 -18.81
C GLN A 187 15.26 -20.24 -17.67
N SER A 188 15.27 -21.05 -16.62
CA SER A 188 14.62 -20.80 -15.32
C SER A 188 15.37 -19.77 -14.45
N ALA A 189 16.21 -18.92 -15.06
CA ALA A 189 17.09 -17.98 -14.37
C ALA A 189 16.49 -16.57 -14.36
N TYR A 190 16.45 -15.98 -13.18
CA TYR A 190 15.91 -14.65 -12.92
C TYR A 190 16.97 -13.75 -12.31
N ARG A 191 16.85 -12.46 -12.57
CA ARG A 191 17.67 -11.40 -11.98
C ARG A 191 16.80 -10.27 -11.48
N ILE A 192 17.29 -9.57 -10.47
CA ILE A 192 16.65 -8.38 -9.93
C ILE A 192 17.32 -7.12 -10.48
N GLN A 193 16.48 -6.20 -10.96
CA GLN A 193 16.87 -4.82 -11.25
C GLN A 193 16.23 -3.90 -10.22
N ILE A 194 16.99 -2.92 -9.75
CA ILE A 194 16.58 -1.97 -8.71
C ILE A 194 16.62 -0.58 -9.33
N TYR A 195 15.49 0.10 -9.31
CA TYR A 195 15.43 1.54 -9.58
C TYR A 195 15.66 2.30 -8.28
N SER A 196 16.51 3.33 -8.36
CA SER A 196 16.75 4.29 -7.29
C SER A 196 16.46 5.70 -7.80
N PRO A 197 15.60 6.49 -7.13
CA PRO A 197 15.31 7.86 -7.51
C PRO A 197 16.55 8.76 -7.43
N GLU A 198 17.51 8.45 -6.54
CA GLU A 198 18.76 9.18 -6.37
C GLU A 198 19.61 9.16 -7.64
N THR A 199 19.70 8.00 -8.30
CA THR A 199 20.43 7.85 -9.57
C THR A 199 19.56 8.11 -10.79
N GLY A 200 18.23 8.00 -10.63
CA GLY A 200 17.27 8.07 -11.72
C GLY A 200 17.34 6.89 -12.70
N CYS A 201 18.09 5.82 -12.37
CA CYS A 201 18.41 4.73 -13.29
C CYS A 201 18.08 3.35 -12.71
N TRP A 202 17.94 2.36 -13.60
CA TRP A 202 17.90 0.95 -13.23
C TRP A 202 19.33 0.42 -13.06
N ARG A 203 19.59 -0.28 -11.97
CA ARG A 203 20.81 -1.05 -11.75
C ARG A 203 20.49 -2.53 -11.62
N VAL A 204 21.29 -3.39 -12.24
CA VAL A 204 21.23 -4.84 -12.02
C VAL A 204 21.87 -5.16 -10.68
N SER A 205 21.19 -5.93 -9.83
CA SER A 205 21.81 -6.44 -8.61
C SER A 205 22.86 -7.50 -8.96
N SER A 206 24.07 -7.35 -8.40
CA SER A 206 25.20 -8.26 -8.68
C SER A 206 25.03 -9.63 -8.02
N THR A 207 24.25 -9.71 -6.94
CA THR A 207 24.12 -10.91 -6.09
C THR A 207 22.75 -11.59 -6.19
N ALA A 208 21.77 -10.93 -6.80
CA ALA A 208 20.38 -11.42 -6.86
C ALA A 208 20.02 -12.07 -8.21
N THR A 209 20.89 -12.97 -8.68
CA THR A 209 20.55 -13.92 -9.74
C THR A 209 20.21 -15.26 -9.13
N PHE A 210 19.08 -15.85 -9.50
CA PHE A 210 18.57 -17.07 -8.88
C PHE A 210 17.73 -17.89 -9.85
N ILE A 211 17.53 -19.16 -9.53
CA ILE A 211 16.78 -20.11 -10.36
C ILE A 211 15.46 -20.46 -9.66
N LEU A 212 14.36 -20.41 -10.41
CA LEU A 212 13.06 -20.94 -9.99
C LEU A 212 12.46 -21.78 -11.11
N PRO A 213 11.91 -22.98 -10.81
CA PRO A 213 11.27 -23.83 -11.82
C PRO A 213 10.27 -23.07 -12.70
N LEU A 214 10.27 -23.37 -14.00
CA LEU A 214 9.29 -22.84 -14.96
C LEU A 214 7.86 -23.12 -14.49
N GLY A 215 7.00 -22.10 -14.57
CA GLY A 215 5.61 -22.18 -14.12
C GLY A 215 5.39 -21.81 -12.65
N ILE A 216 6.45 -21.61 -11.86
CA ILE A 216 6.35 -20.99 -10.55
C ILE A 216 6.38 -19.46 -10.72
N GLY A 217 5.29 -18.81 -10.30
CA GLY A 217 5.11 -17.36 -10.40
C GLY A 217 5.65 -16.59 -9.19
N PHE A 218 5.77 -15.27 -9.36
CA PHE A 218 6.00 -14.31 -8.29
C PHE A 218 4.66 -13.67 -7.93
N HIS A 219 3.93 -14.29 -7.01
CA HIS A 219 2.59 -13.80 -6.65
C HIS A 219 2.63 -12.91 -5.41
N GLY A 220 1.72 -11.93 -5.37
CA GLY A 220 1.48 -11.10 -4.19
C GLY A 220 2.72 -10.38 -3.67
N GLY A 221 3.52 -9.73 -4.52
CA GLY A 221 4.72 -9.03 -4.03
C GLY A 221 4.41 -7.98 -2.97
N VAL A 222 4.79 -8.22 -1.72
CA VAL A 222 4.51 -7.35 -0.56
C VAL A 222 5.82 -6.85 0.04
N PHE A 223 5.93 -5.54 0.22
CA PHE A 223 7.03 -4.94 0.96
C PHE A 223 6.76 -5.04 2.46
N TRP A 224 7.68 -5.68 3.17
CA TRP A 224 7.63 -5.79 4.62
C TRP A 224 9.05 -5.98 5.15
N ASN A 225 9.39 -5.42 6.30
CA ASN A 225 10.68 -5.64 6.98
C ASN A 225 11.92 -5.61 6.03
N ASP A 226 12.05 -4.53 5.26
CA ASP A 226 13.15 -4.27 4.30
C ASP A 226 13.31 -5.31 3.18
N SER A 227 12.28 -6.12 2.94
CA SER A 227 12.27 -7.13 1.90
C SER A 227 10.98 -7.11 1.07
N ILE A 228 11.07 -7.49 -0.20
CA ILE A 228 9.89 -7.85 -0.98
C ILE A 228 9.64 -9.34 -0.82
N HIS A 229 8.42 -9.72 -0.45
CA HIS A 229 8.01 -11.10 -0.24
C HIS A 229 7.09 -11.54 -1.36
N TRP A 230 7.32 -12.73 -1.89
CA TRP A 230 6.45 -13.37 -2.88
C TRP A 230 6.12 -14.77 -2.40
N TYR A 231 4.87 -15.16 -2.59
CA TYR A 231 4.48 -16.55 -2.45
C TYR A 231 4.50 -17.27 -3.80
N THR A 232 4.66 -18.59 -3.72
CA THR A 232 4.68 -19.49 -4.88
C THR A 232 3.59 -20.55 -4.74
N ASP A 233 3.08 -21.07 -5.87
CA ASP A 233 1.92 -21.97 -5.86
C ASP A 233 2.21 -23.37 -5.29
N ALA A 234 3.44 -23.85 -5.45
CA ALA A 234 3.84 -25.23 -5.12
C ALA A 234 5.26 -25.35 -4.54
N GLY A 235 5.96 -24.23 -4.29
CA GLY A 235 7.34 -24.21 -3.82
C GLY A 235 7.53 -23.47 -2.49
N PRO A 236 8.77 -23.32 -2.02
CA PRO A 236 9.05 -22.36 -0.97
C PRO A 236 8.72 -20.95 -1.48
N SER A 237 8.15 -20.13 -0.62
CA SER A 237 8.07 -18.71 -0.88
C SER A 237 9.46 -18.11 -0.84
N ILE A 238 9.62 -16.94 -1.46
CA ILE A 238 10.91 -16.27 -1.53
C ILE A 238 10.76 -14.82 -1.13
N ARG A 239 11.85 -14.26 -0.63
CA ARG A 239 11.95 -12.84 -0.36
C ARG A 239 13.24 -12.28 -0.92
N PHE A 240 13.20 -11.04 -1.36
CA PHE A 240 14.39 -10.28 -1.73
C PHE A 240 14.70 -9.29 -0.61
N ASP A 241 15.83 -9.52 0.06
CA ASP A 241 16.40 -8.62 1.06
C ASP A 241 17.06 -7.45 0.35
N ILE A 242 16.50 -6.25 0.51
CA ILE A 242 16.93 -5.07 -0.27
C ILE A 242 18.29 -4.56 0.20
N ASN A 243 18.57 -4.70 1.49
CA ASN A 243 19.81 -4.20 2.09
C ASN A 243 20.99 -5.12 1.76
N GLN A 244 20.77 -6.44 1.83
CA GLN A 244 21.79 -7.42 1.48
C GLN A 244 21.85 -7.75 -0.01
N GLU A 245 20.84 -7.30 -0.78
CA GLU A 245 20.62 -7.67 -2.17
C GLU A 245 20.67 -9.19 -2.41
N LYS A 246 20.00 -9.95 -1.55
CA LYS A 246 19.97 -11.42 -1.62
C LYS A 246 18.55 -11.95 -1.67
N VAL A 247 18.34 -12.93 -2.54
CA VAL A 247 17.11 -13.71 -2.55
C VAL A 247 17.25 -14.85 -1.53
N LYS A 248 16.29 -14.93 -0.61
CA LYS A 248 16.24 -15.92 0.46
C LYS A 248 14.94 -16.70 0.35
N LYS A 249 14.99 -17.98 0.67
CA LYS A 249 13.78 -18.79 0.85
C LYS A 249 13.08 -18.37 2.15
N MET A 250 11.76 -18.45 2.14
CA MET A 250 10.91 -18.19 3.30
C MET A 250 9.99 -19.40 3.49
N PRO A 251 9.82 -19.88 4.74
CA PRO A 251 8.91 -20.98 5.02
C PRO A 251 7.47 -20.60 4.65
N MET A 252 6.66 -21.64 4.37
CA MET A 252 5.22 -21.53 4.19
C MET A 252 4.53 -22.57 5.06
N PRO A 253 3.26 -22.33 5.47
CA PRO A 253 2.49 -23.35 6.18
C PRO A 253 2.43 -24.65 5.37
N SER A 254 2.41 -25.79 6.05
CA SER A 254 2.30 -27.09 5.38
C SER A 254 1.05 -27.15 4.51
N MET A 255 1.18 -27.67 3.30
CA MET A 255 0.03 -27.93 2.45
C MET A 255 -0.79 -29.09 3.02
N PRO A 256 -2.12 -28.99 3.08
CA PRO A 256 -2.96 -30.13 3.43
C PRO A 256 -2.78 -31.28 2.44
N ASP A 257 -2.92 -32.51 2.94
CA ASP A 257 -2.79 -33.72 2.12
C ASP A 257 -3.74 -33.70 0.92
N GLY A 258 -3.24 -34.08 -0.25
CA GLY A 258 -4.00 -34.12 -1.50
C GLY A 258 -4.20 -32.77 -2.21
N CYS A 259 -3.64 -31.67 -1.69
CA CYS A 259 -3.68 -30.37 -2.37
C CYS A 259 -2.43 -30.13 -3.24
N TYR A 260 -2.62 -30.01 -4.56
CA TYR A 260 -1.51 -29.81 -5.52
C TYR A 260 -1.07 -28.35 -5.71
N ARG A 261 -1.87 -27.38 -5.24
CA ARG A 261 -1.58 -25.94 -5.33
C ARG A 261 -2.12 -25.18 -4.13
N ARG A 262 -1.35 -24.19 -3.66
CA ARG A 262 -1.78 -23.24 -2.62
C ARG A 262 -2.94 -22.41 -3.11
N ARG A 263 -3.92 -22.21 -2.23
CA ARG A 263 -5.05 -21.31 -2.44
C ARG A 263 -4.95 -20.15 -1.48
N VAL A 264 -4.09 -19.21 -1.84
CA VAL A 264 -3.90 -17.97 -1.08
C VAL A 264 -5.07 -17.04 -1.37
N ALA A 265 -5.88 -16.78 -0.34
CA ALA A 265 -7.01 -15.86 -0.40
C ALA A 265 -6.62 -14.43 -0.07
N TYR A 266 -5.56 -14.26 0.74
CA TYR A 266 -4.98 -12.97 1.07
C TYR A 266 -3.49 -13.13 1.36
N PHE A 267 -2.69 -12.21 0.83
CA PHE A 267 -1.29 -12.04 1.18
C PHE A 267 -0.97 -10.56 1.13
N GLY A 268 -0.74 -9.95 2.29
CA GLY A 268 -0.66 -8.51 2.43
C GLY A 268 -0.01 -8.12 3.75
N GLU A 269 0.42 -6.87 3.82
CA GLU A 269 0.98 -6.28 5.02
C GLU A 269 -0.06 -5.37 5.66
N SER A 270 -0.10 -5.36 7.00
CA SER A 270 -0.94 -4.45 7.78
C SER A 270 -0.23 -4.08 9.07
N ARG A 271 0.02 -2.78 9.28
CA ARG A 271 0.66 -2.17 10.46
C ARG A 271 1.97 -2.84 10.93
N GLY A 272 2.83 -3.21 10.00
CA GLY A 272 4.10 -3.87 10.25
C GLY A 272 3.99 -5.38 10.40
N HIS A 273 2.88 -6.00 10.01
CA HIS A 273 2.67 -7.46 10.08
C HIS A 273 2.35 -8.02 8.70
N LEU A 274 3.18 -8.95 8.21
CA LEU A 274 2.90 -9.70 6.99
C LEU A 274 1.93 -10.83 7.31
N CYS A 275 0.78 -10.83 6.64
CA CYS A 275 -0.33 -11.74 6.89
C CYS A 275 -0.61 -12.62 5.67
N LEU A 276 -1.01 -13.87 5.94
CA LEU A 276 -1.36 -14.88 4.97
C LEU A 276 -2.68 -15.54 5.37
N VAL A 277 -3.60 -15.67 4.40
CA VAL A 277 -4.80 -16.49 4.54
C VAL A 277 -4.82 -17.51 3.41
N GLU A 278 -4.89 -18.79 3.77
CA GLU A 278 -5.09 -19.88 2.83
C GLU A 278 -6.45 -20.54 3.05
N ILE A 279 -7.18 -20.82 1.97
CA ILE A 279 -8.49 -21.49 2.01
C ILE A 279 -8.39 -22.78 1.22
N HIS A 280 -8.20 -23.89 1.92
CA HIS A 280 -7.98 -25.20 1.31
C HIS A 280 -9.24 -26.08 1.25
N SER A 281 -10.18 -25.89 2.17
CA SER A 281 -11.39 -26.71 2.22
C SER A 281 -12.40 -26.32 1.14
N ARG A 282 -13.00 -27.33 0.51
CA ARG A 282 -13.87 -27.18 -0.67
C ARG A 282 -15.17 -26.42 -0.39
N SER A 283 -15.59 -26.38 0.88
CA SER A 283 -16.88 -25.84 1.32
C SER A 283 -16.78 -25.04 2.63
N SER A 284 -15.60 -24.53 2.99
CA SER A 284 -15.40 -23.92 4.32
C SER A 284 -15.50 -22.40 4.29
N THR A 285 -16.33 -21.89 5.19
CA THR A 285 -16.36 -20.50 5.70
C THR A 285 -15.27 -20.25 6.74
N GLN A 286 -14.58 -21.30 7.17
CA GLN A 286 -13.56 -21.25 8.20
C GLN A 286 -12.16 -21.29 7.62
N PHE A 287 -11.29 -20.42 8.13
CA PHE A 287 -9.88 -20.33 7.74
C PHE A 287 -9.07 -19.66 8.84
N ASN A 288 -7.74 -19.80 8.75
CA ASN A 288 -6.81 -19.17 9.66
C ASN A 288 -6.23 -17.89 9.04
N VAL A 289 -6.05 -16.87 9.86
CA VAL A 289 -5.18 -15.73 9.55
C VAL A 289 -3.83 -15.99 10.21
N CYS A 290 -2.82 -16.20 9.37
CA CYS A 290 -1.46 -16.46 9.79
C CYS A 290 -0.61 -15.18 9.67
N GLU A 291 0.35 -15.03 10.57
CA GLU A 291 1.31 -13.92 10.59
C GLU A 291 2.74 -14.45 10.52
N MET A 292 3.59 -13.81 9.74
CA MET A 292 5.00 -14.15 9.63
C MET A 292 5.78 -13.58 10.82
N GLU A 293 6.59 -14.43 11.46
CA GLU A 293 7.52 -14.00 12.51
C GLU A 293 8.58 -13.02 11.95
N ARG A 294 8.97 -12.01 12.72
CA ARG A 294 9.84 -10.91 12.25
C ARG A 294 11.22 -11.36 11.76
N ASP A 295 11.72 -12.49 12.26
CA ASP A 295 12.99 -13.12 11.86
C ASP A 295 12.85 -14.03 10.64
N HIS A 296 11.65 -14.11 10.05
CA HIS A 296 11.28 -15.00 8.95
C HIS A 296 11.34 -16.50 9.28
N SER A 297 11.30 -16.87 10.56
CA SER A 297 11.42 -18.28 11.01
C SER A 297 10.19 -19.14 10.69
N GLY A 298 9.01 -18.54 10.60
CA GLY A 298 7.78 -19.29 10.38
C GLY A 298 6.52 -18.44 10.39
N TRP A 299 5.37 -19.12 10.26
CA TRP A 299 4.05 -18.52 10.33
C TRP A 299 3.35 -18.97 11.62
N SER A 300 2.80 -18.02 12.38
CA SER A 300 1.94 -18.31 13.53
C SER A 300 0.48 -18.00 13.22
N VAL A 301 -0.44 -18.86 13.68
CA VAL A 301 -1.87 -18.60 13.57
C VAL A 301 -2.25 -17.54 14.60
N LYS A 302 -2.75 -16.39 14.14
CA LYS A 302 -3.22 -15.31 15.01
C LYS A 302 -4.72 -15.38 15.25
N TYR A 303 -5.48 -15.67 14.21
CA TYR A 303 -6.95 -15.72 14.28
C TYR A 303 -7.49 -16.96 13.60
N ARG A 304 -8.56 -17.52 14.17
CA ARG A 304 -9.39 -18.55 13.56
C ARG A 304 -10.72 -17.92 13.21
N VAL A 305 -11.02 -17.83 11.93
CA VAL A 305 -12.20 -17.12 11.41
C VAL A 305 -13.29 -18.11 11.08
N ASN A 306 -14.54 -17.76 11.38
CA ASN A 306 -15.71 -18.48 10.91
C ASN A 306 -16.74 -17.50 10.33
N LEU A 307 -16.98 -17.58 9.02
CA LEU A 307 -17.93 -16.73 8.31
C LEU A 307 -19.38 -17.26 8.29
N ASP A 308 -19.72 -18.33 9.03
CA ASP A 308 -21.09 -18.90 9.04
C ASP A 308 -22.18 -17.86 9.38
N GLY A 309 -21.91 -16.99 10.36
CA GLY A 309 -22.82 -15.90 10.71
C GLY A 309 -23.00 -14.90 9.58
N VAL A 310 -21.92 -14.58 8.86
CA VAL A 310 -21.94 -13.69 7.69
C VAL A 310 -22.75 -14.31 6.56
N VAL A 311 -22.52 -15.60 6.26
CA VAL A 311 -23.29 -16.34 5.24
C VAL A 311 -24.77 -16.41 5.59
N SER A 312 -25.10 -16.62 6.86
CA SER A 312 -26.49 -16.66 7.33
C SER A 312 -27.20 -15.31 7.15
N ALA A 313 -26.50 -14.21 7.44
CA ALA A 313 -27.02 -12.86 7.21
C ALA A 313 -27.06 -12.47 5.72
N PHE A 314 -26.17 -13.03 4.90
CA PHE A 314 -26.00 -12.70 3.49
C PHE A 314 -25.98 -13.96 2.60
N PRO A 315 -27.13 -14.62 2.42
CA PRO A 315 -27.22 -15.88 1.65
C PRO A 315 -26.86 -15.70 0.16
N GLY A 316 -26.82 -14.46 -0.35
CA GLY A 316 -26.33 -14.14 -1.69
C GLY A 316 -24.87 -14.55 -1.96
N MET A 317 -24.10 -14.85 -0.90
CA MET A 317 -22.75 -15.42 -0.99
C MET A 317 -22.73 -16.86 -1.53
N ILE A 318 -23.88 -17.56 -1.53
CA ILE A 318 -23.97 -18.98 -1.86
C ILE A 318 -24.22 -19.16 -3.36
N LYS A 319 -23.37 -19.94 -4.04
CA LYS A 319 -23.65 -20.45 -5.39
C LYS A 319 -24.60 -21.65 -5.29
N SER A 320 -25.89 -21.38 -5.14
CA SER A 320 -26.93 -22.41 -4.98
C SER A 320 -27.00 -23.43 -6.12
N TYR A 321 -26.49 -23.06 -7.31
CA TYR A 321 -26.39 -23.95 -8.48
C TYR A 321 -25.18 -24.91 -8.43
N LEU A 322 -24.27 -24.77 -7.47
CA LEU A 322 -23.18 -25.70 -7.22
C LEU A 322 -23.52 -26.65 -6.08
N ASN A 323 -22.98 -27.87 -6.12
CA ASN A 323 -23.05 -28.77 -4.97
C ASN A 323 -22.25 -28.16 -3.79
N PRO A 324 -22.74 -28.21 -2.55
CA PRO A 324 -22.04 -27.65 -1.38
C PRO A 324 -20.60 -28.12 -1.22
N SER A 325 -20.28 -29.33 -1.68
CA SER A 325 -18.93 -29.90 -1.66
C SER A 325 -17.99 -29.32 -2.74
N MET A 326 -18.51 -28.52 -3.67
CA MET A 326 -17.73 -27.94 -4.76
C MET A 326 -16.93 -26.72 -4.30
N LEU A 327 -15.71 -26.64 -4.80
CA LEU A 327 -14.83 -25.51 -4.62
C LEU A 327 -15.53 -24.20 -5.05
N ASN A 328 -15.33 -23.14 -4.24
CA ASN A 328 -15.94 -21.82 -4.44
C ASN A 328 -17.46 -21.80 -4.29
N TYR A 329 -18.04 -22.73 -3.51
CA TYR A 329 -19.47 -22.71 -3.14
C TYR A 329 -19.87 -21.39 -2.47
N TYR A 330 -19.02 -20.91 -1.56
CA TYR A 330 -19.12 -19.56 -0.99
C TYR A 330 -18.28 -18.57 -1.77
N VAL A 331 -18.82 -17.37 -1.95
CA VAL A 331 -18.18 -16.30 -2.71
C VAL A 331 -17.92 -15.09 -1.82
N TYR A 332 -16.64 -14.76 -1.69
CA TYR A 332 -16.15 -13.58 -1.02
C TYR A 332 -14.71 -13.31 -1.43
N GLN A 333 -14.23 -12.13 -1.10
CA GLN A 333 -12.84 -11.72 -1.26
C GLN A 333 -12.39 -10.99 0.00
N ILE A 334 -11.20 -11.33 0.51
CA ILE A 334 -10.55 -10.60 1.60
C ILE A 334 -9.80 -9.43 0.97
N MET A 335 -10.25 -8.21 1.27
CA MET A 335 -9.70 -6.98 0.69
C MET A 335 -8.53 -6.42 1.50
N GLY A 336 -8.52 -6.67 2.80
CA GLY A 336 -7.53 -6.16 3.73
C GLY A 336 -7.78 -6.61 5.15
N ILE A 337 -6.77 -6.44 5.99
CA ILE A 337 -6.85 -6.63 7.45
C ILE A 337 -6.61 -5.26 8.07
N GLU A 338 -7.64 -4.72 8.70
CA GLU A 338 -7.59 -3.46 9.41
C GLU A 338 -7.25 -3.75 10.87
N ARG A 339 -6.04 -3.37 11.29
CA ARG A 339 -5.63 -3.48 12.69
C ARG A 339 -5.98 -2.17 13.39
N GLU A 340 -6.61 -2.23 14.55
CA GLU A 340 -6.89 -1.05 15.37
C GLU A 340 -5.99 -1.03 16.61
N GLU A 341 -5.66 0.17 17.10
CA GLU A 341 -4.97 0.32 18.39
C GLU A 341 -5.95 0.26 19.58
N THR A 342 -7.25 0.20 19.29
CA THR A 342 -8.32 0.15 20.28
C THR A 342 -8.46 -1.27 20.85
N ASN A 343 -9.09 -1.39 22.02
CA ASN A 343 -9.43 -2.69 22.61
C ASN A 343 -10.50 -3.46 21.81
N GLU A 344 -11.06 -2.85 20.75
CA GLU A 344 -12.15 -3.42 19.93
C GLU A 344 -11.65 -4.55 19.01
N GLY A 345 -10.34 -4.64 18.76
CA GLY A 345 -9.69 -5.75 18.05
C GLY A 345 -9.37 -5.48 16.57
N ASP A 346 -8.80 -6.48 15.90
CA ASP A 346 -8.50 -6.42 14.47
C ASP A 346 -9.72 -6.81 13.63
N TYR A 347 -9.80 -6.33 12.39
CA TYR A 347 -10.94 -6.56 11.51
C TYR A 347 -10.51 -7.06 10.13
N LEU A 348 -11.31 -7.94 9.53
CA LEU A 348 -11.27 -8.24 8.11
C LEU A 348 -12.21 -7.30 7.36
N VAL A 349 -11.74 -6.81 6.22
CA VAL A 349 -12.60 -6.17 5.22
C VAL A 349 -12.92 -7.18 4.13
N LEU A 350 -14.18 -7.59 4.07
CA LEU A 350 -14.68 -8.60 3.15
C LEU A 350 -15.50 -7.92 2.06
N HIS A 351 -15.13 -8.17 0.81
CA HIS A 351 -16.00 -7.91 -0.32
C HIS A 351 -16.86 -9.17 -0.57
N ILE A 352 -18.16 -9.01 -0.45
CA ILE A 352 -19.17 -10.04 -0.72
C ILE A 352 -20.13 -9.51 -1.79
N PRO A 353 -21.01 -10.33 -2.39
CA PRO A 353 -21.91 -9.84 -3.43
C PRO A 353 -22.67 -8.58 -3.00
N ALA A 354 -22.60 -7.56 -3.87
CA ALA A 354 -23.22 -6.24 -3.74
C ALA A 354 -22.76 -5.33 -2.59
N GLN A 355 -21.84 -5.74 -1.71
CA GLN A 355 -21.49 -4.94 -0.53
C GLN A 355 -20.14 -5.30 0.09
N ILE A 356 -19.71 -4.43 0.99
CA ILE A 356 -18.47 -4.60 1.76
C ILE A 356 -18.82 -4.68 3.24
N VAL A 357 -18.31 -5.71 3.90
CA VAL A 357 -18.57 -6.04 5.29
C VAL A 357 -17.26 -5.96 6.08
N ARG A 358 -17.34 -5.39 7.27
CA ARG A 358 -16.29 -5.43 8.27
C ARG A 358 -16.60 -6.55 9.26
N TYR A 359 -15.65 -7.46 9.47
CA TYR A 359 -15.78 -8.60 10.38
C TYR A 359 -14.72 -8.49 11.47
N ASN A 360 -15.10 -8.55 12.74
CA ASN A 360 -14.22 -8.48 13.89
C ASN A 360 -13.55 -9.85 14.11
N LEU A 361 -12.21 -9.87 14.10
CA LEU A 361 -11.41 -11.09 14.23
C LEU A 361 -11.39 -11.66 15.66
N LYS A 362 -11.80 -10.89 16.67
CA LYS A 362 -11.79 -11.27 18.08
C LYS A 362 -13.07 -11.97 18.51
N ASP A 363 -14.24 -11.40 18.15
CA ASP A 363 -15.55 -11.89 18.60
C ASP A 363 -16.46 -12.41 17.46
N GLY A 364 -16.05 -12.23 16.20
CA GLY A 364 -16.81 -12.66 15.03
C GLY A 364 -18.03 -11.80 14.69
N SER A 365 -18.23 -10.68 15.39
CA SER A 365 -19.25 -9.69 15.04
C SER A 365 -18.95 -9.06 13.68
N PHE A 366 -19.98 -8.64 12.95
CA PHE A 366 -19.80 -8.01 11.65
C PHE A 366 -20.84 -6.93 11.38
N ARG A 367 -20.45 -5.96 10.56
CA ARG A 367 -21.35 -4.90 10.08
C ARG A 367 -21.06 -4.54 8.64
N LYS A 368 -22.10 -4.13 7.92
CA LYS A 368 -21.96 -3.57 6.57
C LYS A 368 -21.25 -2.21 6.64
N LEU A 369 -20.24 -2.00 5.78
CA LEU A 369 -19.55 -0.72 5.62
C LEU A 369 -20.18 0.13 4.52
N CYS A 370 -20.40 -0.46 3.35
CA CYS A 370 -21.02 0.23 2.23
C CYS A 370 -21.62 -0.76 1.23
N ASP A 371 -22.58 -0.28 0.45
CA ASP A 371 -22.99 -0.92 -0.80
C ASP A 371 -21.85 -0.83 -1.82
N PHE A 372 -21.67 -1.91 -2.57
CA PHE A 372 -20.63 -2.06 -3.58
C PHE A 372 -21.15 -3.01 -4.67
N ALA A 373 -22.03 -2.48 -5.51
CA ALA A 373 -22.65 -3.25 -6.57
C ALA A 373 -21.75 -3.31 -7.82
N PRO A 374 -21.59 -4.47 -8.48
CA PRO A 374 -21.17 -4.48 -9.88
C PRO A 374 -22.27 -3.85 -10.74
N ASN A 375 -21.92 -3.16 -11.84
CA ASN A 375 -22.88 -2.60 -12.81
C ASN A 375 -23.74 -3.66 -13.57
N TYR A 376 -23.81 -4.91 -13.09
CA TYR A 376 -24.60 -5.98 -13.72
C TYR A 376 -25.94 -6.15 -13.00
N LYS A 377 -26.97 -6.51 -13.78
CA LYS A 377 -28.38 -6.63 -13.35
C LYS A 377 -28.68 -7.73 -12.31
N ARG A 378 -27.69 -8.44 -11.76
CA ARG A 378 -27.88 -9.49 -10.74
C ARG A 378 -26.90 -9.30 -9.59
N GLU A 379 -27.43 -9.26 -8.38
CA GLU A 379 -26.71 -9.04 -7.11
C GLU A 379 -26.27 -10.36 -6.43
N ASP A 380 -26.30 -11.48 -7.16
CA ASP A 380 -26.03 -12.82 -6.63
C ASP A 380 -24.60 -13.33 -6.93
N ALA A 381 -24.23 -14.44 -6.29
CA ALA A 381 -22.93 -15.10 -6.47
C ALA A 381 -22.60 -15.53 -7.92
N SER A 382 -23.57 -15.52 -8.84
CA SER A 382 -23.35 -15.96 -10.23
C SER A 382 -22.51 -14.97 -11.05
N ASN A 383 -22.46 -13.69 -10.64
CA ASN A 383 -21.73 -12.61 -11.34
C ASN A 383 -20.71 -11.87 -10.46
N PHE A 384 -20.22 -12.49 -9.38
CA PHE A 384 -19.26 -11.84 -8.49
C PHE A 384 -17.93 -11.55 -9.20
N GLY A 385 -17.63 -10.26 -9.37
CA GLY A 385 -16.36 -9.78 -9.92
C GLY A 385 -15.37 -9.45 -8.81
N TYR A 386 -14.22 -10.10 -8.79
CA TYR A 386 -13.12 -9.72 -7.89
C TYR A 386 -12.60 -8.34 -8.25
N CYS A 387 -12.36 -7.50 -7.24
CA CYS A 387 -11.83 -6.16 -7.41
C CYS A 387 -10.52 -6.01 -6.65
N ASN A 388 -9.57 -5.27 -7.21
CA ASN A 388 -8.34 -4.99 -6.49
C ASN A 388 -8.61 -3.88 -5.46
N ALA A 389 -8.08 -4.08 -4.25
CA ALA A 389 -8.03 -3.08 -3.19
C ALA A 389 -6.59 -2.60 -3.02
N TYR A 390 -6.42 -1.32 -2.74
CA TYR A 390 -5.13 -0.72 -2.46
C TYR A 390 -5.25 0.18 -1.24
N GLU A 391 -4.28 0.13 -0.34
CA GLU A 391 -4.26 1.01 0.81
C GLU A 391 -3.99 2.46 0.38
N TYR A 392 -4.81 3.37 0.90
CA TYR A 392 -4.62 4.80 0.77
C TYR A 392 -4.10 5.39 2.08
N ILE A 393 -2.82 5.76 2.07
CA ILE A 393 -2.14 6.46 3.16
C ILE A 393 -1.76 7.85 2.63
N GLN A 394 -2.08 8.90 3.39
CA GLN A 394 -1.64 10.23 3.03
C GLN A 394 -0.13 10.35 3.28
N SER A 395 0.60 10.86 2.30
CA SER A 395 2.06 10.93 2.37
C SER A 395 2.61 12.25 1.85
N LEU A 396 3.56 12.81 2.60
CA LEU A 396 4.34 13.99 2.22
C LEU A 396 5.58 13.65 1.37
N ALA A 397 5.78 12.37 1.05
CA ALA A 397 6.93 11.89 0.30
C ALA A 397 7.02 12.52 -1.10
N CYS A 398 8.23 12.90 -1.49
CA CYS A 398 8.53 13.37 -2.83
C CYS A 398 8.73 12.18 -3.78
N VAL A 399 8.34 12.35 -5.04
CA VAL A 399 8.39 11.28 -6.06
C VAL A 399 9.29 11.59 -7.23
#